data_AF-A0AA94M1B1-F1
#
_entry.id   AF-A0AA94M1B1-F1
#
_cell.length_a   1.000
_cell.length_b   1.000
_cell.length_c   1.000
_cell.angle_alpha   90.00
_cell.angle_beta   90.00
_cell.angle_gamma   90.00
#
_symmetry.space_group_name_H-M   'P 1'
#
loop_
_entity.id
_entity.type
_entity.pdbx_description
1 polymer ?
#
loop_
_entity_poly.entity_id
_entity_poly.type
_entity_poly.pdbx_seq_one_letter_code
_entity_poly.pdbx_strand_id
1 'polypeptide(L)'
;MSNMIDYLLSTPNFFEGRYIKGVESLIFSQLSYLHFEIFEQSLKLADITDEKVIDQLVERTWNEALNRKLITSLAKHPIWRHIQILDNQTQFDANSELQFSATTFKIAPDLYYIAFRGTNSTFVGWKEDFNLSYMNAIPSQTAAVAYVEHIISKYGGTHYLGGHSKGGQFGTLRHRFCL
;
A
#
# COMPACT_ATOMS: atom_id res chain seq x y z
N MET A 1 13.33 -22.17 -0.01
CA MET A 1 13.03 -21.02 0.88
C MET A 1 11.66 -20.52 0.52
N SER A 2 10.70 -20.58 1.43
CA SER A 2 9.34 -20.09 1.20
C SER A 2 9.36 -18.57 1.05
N ASN A 3 8.95 -18.06 -0.11
CA ASN A 3 8.76 -16.63 -0.35
C ASN A 3 7.30 -16.21 -0.05
N MET A 4 6.99 -14.92 -0.15
CA MET A 4 5.64 -14.36 0.01
C MET A 4 4.58 -15.08 -0.83
N ILE A 5 4.92 -15.46 -2.07
CA ILE A 5 4.00 -16.15 -2.99
C ILE A 5 3.76 -17.58 -2.52
N ASP A 6 4.78 -18.27 -2.00
CA ASP A 6 4.63 -19.60 -1.43
C ASP A 6 3.72 -19.57 -0.17
N TYR A 7 3.78 -18.49 0.62
CA TYR A 7 2.86 -18.27 1.73
C TYR A 7 1.41 -18.02 1.26
N LEU A 8 1.23 -17.20 0.23
CA LEU A 8 -0.08 -16.99 -0.43
C LEU A 8 -0.71 -18.32 -0.87
N LEU A 9 0.09 -19.21 -1.45
CA LEU A 9 -0.42 -20.49 -1.98
C LEU A 9 -0.74 -21.53 -0.89
N SER A 10 -0.20 -21.39 0.32
CA SER A 10 -0.29 -22.41 1.38
C SER A 10 -1.26 -22.10 2.50
N THR A 11 -1.85 -20.90 2.55
CA THR A 11 -2.70 -20.47 3.67
C THR A 11 -4.13 -20.17 3.21
N PRO A 12 -5.12 -21.06 3.45
CA PRO A 12 -6.49 -20.83 2.99
C PRO A 12 -7.28 -19.83 3.86
N ASN A 13 -6.87 -19.59 5.11
CA ASN A 13 -7.57 -18.71 6.06
C ASN A 13 -6.78 -17.42 6.33
N PHE A 14 -7.02 -16.43 5.50
CA PHE A 14 -6.51 -15.06 5.68
C PHE A 14 -7.51 -14.26 6.54
N PHE A 15 -6.99 -13.41 7.44
CA PHE A 15 -7.77 -12.50 8.32
C PHE A 15 -8.62 -13.13 9.45
N GLU A 16 -8.25 -14.32 9.96
CA GLU A 16 -8.88 -14.88 11.17
C GLU A 16 -8.91 -13.85 12.31
N GLY A 17 -10.12 -13.51 12.79
CA GLY A 17 -10.31 -12.55 13.87
C GLY A 17 -10.13 -11.07 13.48
N ARG A 18 -10.21 -10.71 12.19
CA ARG A 18 -10.01 -9.34 11.66
C ARG A 18 -8.60 -8.77 11.94
N TYR A 19 -7.62 -9.62 12.26
CA TYR A 19 -6.25 -9.20 12.49
C TYR A 19 -5.40 -9.42 11.24
N ILE A 20 -4.55 -8.43 10.92
CA ILE A 20 -3.64 -8.49 9.77
C ILE A 20 -2.27 -8.97 10.24
N LYS A 21 -1.82 -10.10 9.72
CA LYS A 21 -0.52 -10.71 10.01
C LYS A 21 0.61 -9.94 9.32
N GLY A 22 1.84 -10.09 9.81
CA GLY A 22 3.01 -9.41 9.23
C GLY A 22 3.24 -9.71 7.75
N VAL A 23 3.00 -10.96 7.31
CA VAL A 23 3.14 -11.33 5.88
C VAL A 23 2.05 -10.69 5.01
N GLU A 24 0.83 -10.54 5.53
CA GLU A 24 -0.28 -9.87 4.84
C GLU A 24 0.02 -8.38 4.68
N SER A 25 0.50 -7.74 5.75
CA SER A 25 0.98 -6.36 5.72
C SER A 25 2.11 -6.15 4.72
N LEU A 26 3.03 -7.12 4.59
CA LEU A 26 4.09 -7.08 3.59
C LEU A 26 3.55 -7.15 2.16
N ILE A 27 2.52 -7.96 1.90
CA ILE A 27 1.86 -8.03 0.58
C ILE A 27 1.24 -6.68 0.22
N PHE A 28 0.47 -6.07 1.12
CA PHE A 28 -0.09 -4.74 0.87
C PHE A 28 1.00 -3.67 0.67
N SER A 29 2.08 -3.77 1.44
CA SER A 29 3.22 -2.87 1.29
C SER A 29 3.87 -3.01 -0.08
N GLN A 30 4.03 -4.24 -0.58
CA GLN A 30 4.53 -4.49 -1.94
C GLN A 30 3.57 -3.96 -3.01
N LEU A 31 2.25 -4.13 -2.81
CA LEU A 31 1.24 -3.62 -3.74
C LEU A 31 1.27 -2.09 -3.87
N SER A 32 1.60 -1.35 -2.80
CA SER A 32 1.70 0.12 -2.86
C SER A 32 2.75 0.64 -3.85
N TYR A 33 3.65 -0.21 -4.36
CA TYR A 33 4.61 0.17 -5.40
C TYR A 33 4.06 0.05 -6.83
N LEU A 34 2.87 -0.54 -7.02
CA LEU A 34 2.23 -0.67 -8.33
C LEU A 34 1.47 0.61 -8.70
N HIS A 35 1.36 0.87 -10.00
CA HIS A 35 0.79 2.12 -10.53
C HIS A 35 -0.74 2.08 -10.63
N PHE A 36 -1.42 2.05 -9.48
CA PHE A 36 -2.90 1.99 -9.42
C PHE A 36 -3.59 3.29 -9.87
N GLU A 37 -2.86 4.37 -10.08
CA GLU A 37 -3.36 5.65 -10.63
C GLU A 37 -3.96 5.53 -12.04
N ILE A 38 -3.70 4.43 -12.75
CA ILE A 38 -4.31 4.15 -14.06
C ILE A 38 -5.81 3.85 -13.95
N PHE A 39 -6.32 3.60 -12.75
CA PHE A 39 -7.74 3.33 -12.51
C PHE A 39 -8.46 4.56 -11.95
N GLU A 40 -9.51 4.99 -12.63
CA GLU A 40 -10.38 6.10 -12.18
C GLU A 40 -11.41 5.67 -11.12
N GLN A 41 -11.70 4.37 -11.05
CA GLN A 41 -12.73 3.81 -10.17
C GLN A 41 -12.16 2.66 -9.33
N SER A 42 -12.82 2.40 -8.21
CA SER A 42 -12.48 1.25 -7.37
C SER A 42 -12.67 -0.05 -8.13
N LEU A 43 -11.76 -1.00 -7.96
CA LEU A 43 -11.79 -2.30 -8.61
C LEU A 43 -11.38 -3.41 -7.65
N LYS A 44 -11.82 -4.65 -7.92
CA LYS A 44 -11.31 -5.82 -7.19
C LYS A 44 -10.01 -6.30 -7.82
N LEU A 45 -9.16 -6.93 -7.02
CA LEU A 45 -7.99 -7.64 -7.55
C LEU A 45 -8.38 -8.70 -8.58
N ALA A 46 -9.55 -9.33 -8.45
CA ALA A 46 -10.10 -10.26 -9.44
C ALA A 46 -10.30 -9.66 -10.84
N ASP A 47 -10.48 -8.34 -10.94
CA ASP A 47 -10.80 -7.66 -12.20
C ASP A 47 -9.52 -7.32 -13.00
N ILE A 48 -8.34 -7.44 -12.37
CA ILE A 48 -7.03 -7.21 -13.00
C ILE A 48 -6.60 -8.47 -13.74
N THR A 49 -7.17 -8.68 -14.93
CA THR A 49 -6.88 -9.86 -15.77
C THR A 49 -6.24 -9.53 -17.12
N ASP A 50 -6.34 -8.28 -17.56
CA ASP A 50 -5.78 -7.84 -18.84
C ASP A 50 -4.25 -7.70 -18.75
N GLU A 51 -3.52 -8.39 -19.64
CA GLU A 51 -2.05 -8.38 -19.63
C GLU A 51 -1.46 -7.00 -19.88
N LYS A 52 -2.07 -6.16 -20.71
CA LYS A 52 -1.58 -4.79 -20.95
C LYS A 52 -1.77 -3.91 -19.72
N VAL A 53 -2.87 -4.11 -18.98
CA VAL A 53 -3.09 -3.44 -17.70
C VAL A 53 -2.06 -3.90 -16.68
N ILE A 54 -1.78 -5.20 -16.63
CA ILE A 54 -0.74 -5.75 -15.73
C ILE A 54 0.64 -5.20 -16.10
N ASP A 55 0.98 -5.08 -17.38
CA ASP A 55 2.21 -4.46 -17.86
C ASP A 55 2.36 -3.03 -17.33
N GLN A 56 1.30 -2.22 -17.45
CA GLN A 56 1.28 -0.84 -16.96
C GLN A 56 1.41 -0.76 -15.44
N LEU A 57 0.77 -1.67 -14.69
CA LEU A 57 0.84 -1.68 -13.23
C LEU A 57 2.25 -1.93 -12.70
N VAL A 58 3.04 -2.74 -13.40
CA VAL A 58 4.36 -3.19 -12.94
C VAL A 58 5.51 -2.45 -13.61
N GLU A 59 5.24 -1.62 -14.62
CA GLU A 59 6.25 -0.90 -15.39
C GLU A 59 7.20 -0.11 -14.47
N ARG A 60 8.52 -0.22 -14.69
CA ARG A 60 9.57 0.50 -13.96
C ARG A 60 9.55 0.29 -12.45
N THR A 61 8.87 -0.75 -11.97
CA THR A 61 9.01 -1.19 -10.59
C THR A 61 10.34 -1.94 -10.42
N TRP A 62 10.86 -1.99 -9.19
CA TRP A 62 12.17 -2.60 -8.91
C TRP A 62 12.31 -4.04 -9.42
N ASN A 63 11.20 -4.81 -9.43
CA ASN A 63 11.17 -6.17 -9.96
C ASN A 63 9.82 -6.44 -10.63
N GLU A 64 9.72 -6.08 -11.91
CA GLU A 64 8.49 -6.21 -12.71
C GLU A 64 8.00 -7.66 -12.79
N ALA A 65 8.93 -8.62 -12.97
CA ALA A 65 8.58 -10.03 -13.09
C ALA A 65 7.95 -10.60 -11.80
N LEU A 66 8.53 -10.24 -10.64
CA LEU A 66 7.97 -10.64 -9.35
C LEU A 66 6.62 -9.96 -9.11
N ASN A 67 6.51 -8.67 -9.40
CA ASN A 67 5.28 -7.90 -9.23
C ASN A 67 4.15 -8.41 -10.13
N ARG A 68 4.46 -8.76 -11.39
CA ARG A 68 3.51 -9.44 -12.30
C ARG A 68 3.04 -10.74 -11.68
N LYS A 69 3.97 -11.57 -11.21
CA LYS A 69 3.62 -12.86 -10.59
C LYS A 69 2.76 -12.66 -9.34
N LEU A 70 3.05 -11.64 -8.54
CA LEU A 70 2.28 -11.31 -7.34
C LEU A 70 0.84 -10.91 -7.70
N ILE A 71 0.65 -9.89 -8.53
CA ILE A 71 -0.69 -9.36 -8.85
C ILE A 71 -1.56 -10.42 -9.54
N THR A 72 -0.99 -11.19 -10.47
CA THR A 72 -1.70 -12.29 -11.15
C THR A 72 -2.06 -13.43 -10.21
N SER A 73 -1.21 -13.72 -9.21
CA SER A 73 -1.51 -14.73 -8.18
C SER A 73 -2.63 -14.27 -7.27
N LEU A 74 -2.60 -13.00 -6.83
CA LEU A 74 -3.62 -12.42 -5.97
C LEU A 74 -5.00 -12.34 -6.65
N ALA A 75 -5.04 -11.98 -7.94
CA ALA A 75 -6.27 -11.94 -8.73
C ALA A 75 -6.98 -13.31 -8.82
N LYS A 76 -6.22 -14.40 -8.75
CA LYS A 76 -6.73 -15.78 -8.83
C LYS A 76 -6.92 -16.45 -7.47
N HIS A 77 -6.38 -15.86 -6.41
CA HIS A 77 -6.38 -16.45 -5.08
C HIS A 77 -7.80 -16.45 -4.46
N PRO A 78 -8.24 -17.52 -3.77
CA PRO A 78 -9.60 -17.65 -3.24
C PRO A 78 -10.10 -16.46 -2.40
N ILE A 79 -9.25 -15.92 -1.51
CA ILE A 79 -9.58 -14.76 -0.65
C ILE A 79 -9.14 -13.43 -1.27
N TRP A 80 -7.84 -13.27 -1.54
CA TRP A 80 -7.27 -11.98 -1.98
C TRP A 80 -7.94 -11.37 -3.21
N ARG A 81 -8.45 -12.19 -4.13
CA ARG A 81 -9.18 -11.71 -5.31
C ARG A 81 -10.36 -10.79 -4.99
N HIS A 82 -10.93 -10.89 -3.78
CA HIS A 82 -12.06 -10.08 -3.34
C HIS A 82 -11.69 -8.73 -2.75
N ILE A 83 -10.40 -8.48 -2.48
CA ILE A 83 -9.92 -7.18 -1.99
C ILE A 83 -10.17 -6.12 -3.05
N GLN A 84 -10.70 -4.98 -2.62
CA GLN A 84 -10.92 -3.82 -3.49
C GLN A 84 -9.81 -2.80 -3.29
N ILE A 85 -9.29 -2.26 -4.38
CA ILE A 85 -8.48 -1.04 -4.40
C ILE A 85 -9.47 0.12 -4.48
N LEU A 86 -9.45 1.01 -3.49
CA LEU A 86 -10.45 2.08 -3.37
C LEU A 86 -9.92 3.43 -3.82
N ASP A 87 -8.80 3.83 -3.24
CA ASP A 87 -8.20 5.14 -3.44
C ASP A 87 -6.69 4.97 -3.55
N ASN A 88 -6.08 5.83 -4.34
CA ASN A 88 -4.64 5.94 -4.46
C ASN A 88 -4.26 7.41 -4.60
N GLN A 89 -3.09 7.77 -4.10
CA GLN A 89 -2.55 9.09 -4.30
C GLN A 89 -1.05 8.98 -4.47
N THR A 90 -0.53 9.67 -5.47
CA THR A 90 0.91 9.83 -5.69
C THR A 90 1.19 11.32 -5.85
N GLN A 91 2.10 11.86 -5.03
CA GLN A 91 2.57 13.24 -5.08
C GLN A 91 4.09 13.24 -5.17
N PHE A 92 4.61 13.98 -6.15
CA PHE A 92 6.03 14.23 -6.31
C PHE A 92 6.25 15.71 -6.58
N ASP A 93 6.97 16.38 -5.69
CA ASP A 93 7.39 17.76 -5.87
C ASP A 93 8.87 17.91 -5.47
N ALA A 94 9.70 18.18 -6.47
CA ALA A 94 11.13 18.34 -6.30
C ALA A 94 11.51 19.62 -5.52
N ASN A 95 10.68 20.66 -5.55
CA ASN A 95 10.97 21.93 -4.89
C ASN A 95 10.73 21.85 -3.39
N SER A 96 9.66 21.17 -2.98
CA SER A 96 9.34 20.91 -1.57
C SER A 96 9.94 19.61 -1.03
N GLU A 97 10.74 18.90 -1.84
CA GLU A 97 11.32 17.60 -1.51
C GLU A 97 10.26 16.53 -1.13
N LEU A 98 9.02 16.69 -1.61
CA LEU A 98 7.90 15.80 -1.30
C LEU A 98 7.88 14.59 -2.22
N GLN A 99 7.99 13.40 -1.63
CA GLN A 99 7.69 12.14 -2.30
C GLN A 99 6.71 11.34 -1.44
N PHE A 100 5.43 11.38 -1.81
CA PHE A 100 4.37 10.69 -1.09
C PHE A 100 3.58 9.78 -2.02
N SER A 101 3.32 8.55 -1.59
CA SER A 101 2.37 7.69 -2.30
C SER A 101 1.70 6.72 -1.34
N ALA A 102 0.39 6.56 -1.48
CA ALA A 102 -0.43 5.68 -0.65
C ALA A 102 -1.55 5.04 -1.46
N THR A 103 -1.92 3.81 -1.09
CA THR A 103 -3.05 3.06 -1.66
C THR A 103 -3.92 2.51 -0.54
N THR A 104 -5.23 2.69 -0.66
CA THR A 104 -6.23 2.17 0.28
C THR A 104 -6.91 0.93 -0.29
N PHE A 105 -6.90 -0.14 0.50
CA PHE A 105 -7.53 -1.41 0.20
C PHE A 105 -8.70 -1.68 1.14
N LYS A 106 -9.83 -2.13 0.60
CA LYS A 106 -10.92 -2.70 1.40
C LYS A 106 -10.75 -4.21 1.47
N ILE A 107 -10.58 -4.71 2.69
CA ILE A 107 -10.34 -6.12 2.96
C ILE A 107 -11.65 -6.86 3.24
N ALA A 108 -12.50 -6.25 4.06
CA ALA A 108 -13.79 -6.80 4.46
C ALA A 108 -14.77 -5.63 4.73
N PRO A 109 -16.06 -5.89 5.03
CA PRO A 109 -16.96 -4.85 5.50
C PRO A 109 -16.37 -4.12 6.72
N ASP A 110 -16.27 -2.80 6.59
CA ASP A 110 -15.75 -1.87 7.61
C ASP A 110 -14.30 -2.18 8.05
N LEU A 111 -13.51 -2.80 7.17
CA LEU A 111 -12.11 -3.13 7.40
C LEU A 111 -11.23 -2.74 6.21
N TYR A 112 -10.30 -1.83 6.47
CA TYR A 112 -9.47 -1.18 5.46
C TYR A 112 -7.98 -1.27 5.82
N TYR A 113 -7.15 -1.23 4.79
CA TYR A 113 -5.70 -1.13 4.92
C TYR A 113 -5.16 -0.01 4.05
N ILE A 114 -4.42 0.91 4.65
CA ILE A 114 -3.72 1.98 3.97
C ILE A 114 -2.25 1.60 3.89
N ALA A 115 -1.78 1.39 2.67
CA ALA A 115 -0.39 1.05 2.38
C ALA A 115 0.36 2.28 1.89
N PHE A 116 1.40 2.69 2.61
CA PHE A 116 2.31 3.75 2.20
C PHE A 116 3.49 3.16 1.43
N ARG A 117 3.73 3.71 0.24
CA ARG A 117 4.90 3.38 -0.57
C ARG A 117 6.14 4.01 0.04
N GLY A 118 7.18 3.21 0.28
CA GLY A 118 8.48 3.75 0.68
C GLY A 118 9.16 4.47 -0.48
N THR A 119 9.84 5.58 -0.20
CA THR A 119 10.64 6.31 -1.19
C THR A 119 11.74 5.41 -1.76
N ASN A 120 11.91 5.40 -3.08
CA ASN A 120 13.14 4.88 -3.69
C ASN A 120 14.33 5.69 -3.13
N SER A 121 15.53 5.11 -3.13
CA SER A 121 16.79 5.68 -2.67
C SER A 121 17.24 6.91 -3.48
N THR A 122 16.40 7.94 -3.57
CA THR A 122 16.67 9.22 -4.20
C THR A 122 17.38 10.12 -3.19
N PHE A 123 18.24 11.02 -3.68
CA PHE A 123 18.92 12.02 -2.85
C PHE A 123 17.94 12.82 -1.98
N VAL A 124 16.71 13.03 -2.49
CA VAL A 124 15.58 13.67 -1.81
C VAL A 124 15.09 12.84 -0.61
N GLY A 125 14.91 11.53 -0.79
CA GLY A 125 14.59 10.62 0.31
C GLY A 125 15.68 10.66 1.41
N TRP A 126 16.96 10.61 1.06
CA TRP A 126 18.04 10.71 2.06
C TRP A 126 18.05 12.05 2.82
N LYS A 127 17.65 13.15 2.15
CA LYS A 127 17.52 14.47 2.77
C LYS A 127 16.35 14.57 3.75
N GLU A 128 15.20 13.97 3.44
CA GLU A 128 14.07 13.89 4.38
C GLU A 128 14.43 13.08 5.64
N ASP A 129 15.21 12.00 5.52
CA ASP A 129 15.70 11.25 6.70
C ASP A 129 16.66 12.08 7.56
N PHE A 130 17.48 12.91 6.91
CA PHE A 130 18.37 13.83 7.61
C PHE A 130 17.58 14.94 8.33
N ASN A 131 16.47 15.39 7.74
CA ASN A 131 15.59 16.40 8.34
C ASN A 131 14.86 15.89 9.61
N LEU A 132 14.66 14.58 9.77
CA LEU A 132 14.14 14.01 11.04
C LEU A 132 15.07 14.24 12.23
N SER A 133 16.35 14.58 12.01
CA SER A 133 17.26 14.96 13.08
C SER A 133 17.04 16.39 13.61
N TYR A 134 16.25 17.23 12.92
CA TYR A 134 16.09 18.64 13.25
C TYR A 134 14.68 19.23 13.04
N MET A 135 13.74 18.53 12.39
CA MET A 135 12.36 18.99 12.13
C MET A 135 11.32 18.11 12.83
N ASN A 136 10.27 18.73 13.38
CA ASN A 136 9.19 18.04 14.10
C ASN A 136 8.24 17.23 13.19
N ALA A 137 8.12 17.58 11.91
CA ALA A 137 7.37 16.82 10.90
C ALA A 137 7.93 17.12 9.50
N ILE A 138 8.10 16.08 8.67
CA ILE A 138 8.52 16.24 7.27
C ILE A 138 7.31 16.33 6.32
N PRO A 139 7.40 16.98 5.15
CA PRO A 139 6.27 17.18 4.23
C PRO A 139 5.49 15.89 3.89
N SER A 140 6.19 14.78 3.71
CA SER A 140 5.57 13.46 3.47
C SER A 140 4.74 12.96 4.67
N GLN A 141 5.07 13.32 5.91
CA GLN A 141 4.27 12.98 7.10
C GLN A 141 2.99 13.79 7.15
N THR A 142 3.05 15.08 6.83
CA THR A 142 1.86 15.92 6.72
C THR A 142 0.91 15.41 5.63
N ALA A 143 1.46 15.03 4.46
CA ALA A 143 0.68 14.41 3.39
C ALA A 143 0.06 13.07 3.81
N ALA A 144 0.80 12.23 4.55
CA ALA A 144 0.31 10.96 5.08
C ALA A 144 -0.85 11.16 6.07
N VAL A 145 -0.73 12.11 7.01
CA VAL A 145 -1.80 12.42 7.97
C VAL A 145 -3.05 12.91 7.24
N ALA A 146 -2.90 13.87 6.31
CA ALA A 146 -4.02 14.40 5.54
C ALA A 146 -4.72 13.29 4.72
N TYR A 147 -3.96 12.38 4.13
CA TYR A 147 -4.52 11.24 3.40
C TYR A 147 -5.29 10.29 4.34
N VAL A 148 -4.73 9.95 5.51
CA VAL A 148 -5.41 9.08 6.48
C VAL A 148 -6.70 9.70 6.98
N GLU A 149 -6.69 10.98 7.34
CA GLU A 149 -7.89 11.71 7.77
C GLU A 149 -8.96 11.71 6.67
N HIS A 150 -8.57 11.95 5.42
CA HIS A 150 -9.46 11.87 4.28
C HIS A 150 -10.10 10.48 4.15
N ILE A 151 -9.29 9.42 4.19
CA ILE A 151 -9.77 8.03 4.05
C ILE A 151 -10.69 7.63 5.19
N ILE A 152 -10.35 7.95 6.45
CA ILE A 152 -11.20 7.66 7.61
C ILE A 152 -12.52 8.42 7.56
N SER A 153 -12.51 9.67 7.06
CA SER A 153 -13.74 10.46 6.90
C SER A 153 -14.65 9.90 5.81
N LYS A 154 -14.05 9.37 4.73
CA LYS A 154 -14.74 8.83 3.56
C LYS A 154 -15.27 7.41 3.81
N TYR A 155 -14.49 6.60 4.52
CA TYR A 155 -14.80 5.22 4.87
C TYR A 155 -14.69 5.08 6.37
N GLY A 156 -15.81 4.87 7.06
CA GLY A 156 -15.80 4.59 8.50
C GLY A 156 -15.21 3.21 8.82
N GLY A 157 -15.21 2.83 10.10
CA GLY A 157 -14.78 1.49 10.53
C GLY A 157 -13.28 1.38 10.84
N THR A 158 -12.75 0.15 10.76
CA THR A 158 -11.39 -0.17 11.23
C THR A 158 -10.37 0.02 10.12
N HIS A 159 -9.32 0.80 10.42
CA HIS A 159 -8.23 1.08 9.49
C HIS A 159 -6.91 0.55 10.04
N TYR A 160 -6.19 -0.18 9.21
CA TYR A 160 -4.81 -0.59 9.44
C TYR A 160 -3.89 0.27 8.57
N LEU A 161 -2.75 0.66 9.13
CA LEU A 161 -1.73 1.41 8.42
C LEU A 161 -0.47 0.55 8.30
N GLY A 162 0.22 0.60 7.17
CA GLY A 162 1.54 -0.01 7.04
C GLY A 162 2.26 0.39 5.75
N GLY A 163 3.46 -0.12 5.56
CA GLY A 163 4.30 0.20 4.41
C GLY A 163 5.67 -0.47 4.51
N HIS A 164 6.43 -0.48 3.41
CA HIS A 164 7.77 -1.06 3.35
C HIS A 164 8.85 0.01 3.49
N SER A 165 9.99 -0.33 4.11
CA SER A 165 11.11 0.60 4.37
C SER A 165 10.65 1.84 5.15
N LYS A 166 10.85 3.07 4.64
CA LYS A 166 10.29 4.30 5.24
C LYS A 166 8.78 4.33 5.37
N GLY A 167 8.05 3.57 4.53
CA GLY A 167 6.60 3.38 4.67
C GLY A 167 6.21 2.83 6.06
N GLY A 168 7.11 2.07 6.68
CA GLY A 168 6.95 1.56 8.04
C GLY A 168 7.06 2.64 9.11
N GLN A 169 7.77 3.76 8.85
CA GLN A 169 7.92 4.86 9.79
C GLN A 169 6.60 5.67 9.91
N PHE A 170 5.84 5.81 8.82
CA PHE A 170 4.45 6.30 8.84
C PHE A 170 3.48 5.29 9.46
N GLY A 171 3.77 3.98 9.33
CA GLY A 171 3.03 2.90 10.00
C GLY A 171 3.19 2.86 11.53
N THR A 172 4.14 3.62 12.11
CA THR A 172 4.29 3.75 13.57
C THR A 172 3.25 4.67 14.22
N LEU A 173 2.39 5.33 13.43
CA LEU A 173 1.10 5.82 13.93
C LEU A 173 0.15 4.63 14.14
N ARG A 174 0.43 3.81 15.17
CA ARG A 174 -0.56 2.92 15.76
C ARG A 174 -1.60 3.78 16.47
N HIS A 175 -2.54 4.32 15.73
CA HIS A 175 -3.80 4.82 16.29
C HIS A 175 -4.90 3.85 15.87
N ARG A 176 -5.36 3.05 16.83
CA ARG A 176 -6.71 2.48 16.76
C ARG A 176 -7.66 3.67 16.86
N PHE A 177 -8.06 4.22 15.72
CA PHE A 177 -9.28 5.01 15.67
C PHE A 177 -10.45 4.03 15.69
N CYS A 178 -10.94 3.73 16.90
CA CYS A 178 -12.35 3.39 17.07
C CYS A 178 -13.07 4.73 17.23
N LEU A 179 -13.87 5.10 16.24
CA LEU A 179 -15.00 6.00 16.46
C LEU A 179 -16.25 5.14 16.67
#